data_AF-A0A2Z6NYF9-F1
#
_entry.id   AF-A0A2Z6NYF9-F1
#
_cell.length_a   1.000
_cell.length_b   1.000
_cell.length_c   1.000
_cell.angle_alpha   90.00
_cell.angle_beta   90.00
_cell.angle_gamma   90.00
#
_symmetry.space_group_name_H-M   'P 1'
#
loop_
_entity.id
_entity.type
_entity.pdbx_description
1 polymer ?
#
loop_
_entity_poly.entity_id
_entity_poly.type
_entity_poly.pdbx_seq_one_letter_code
_entity_poly.pdbx_strand_id
1 'polypeptide(L)'
;MKTRASKKRANTAQQQPQVIVLRRQRVVLGEIPDLSFPQFQPKQKLQVLTMEADVLKSLNFEMGSPNVITFLKRFVGIASKNQKISSLCECLGYESADLEECVTMLHDLYLSRREASFKAVRDKYKQQKFKYVADLPSPPEVPSNYFEEE
;
A
#
# COMPACT_ATOMS: atom_id res chain seq x y z
N MET A 1 -3.65 -17.14 73.89
CA MET A 1 -3.81 -16.29 72.70
C MET A 1 -2.49 -15.60 72.36
N LYS A 2 -1.73 -16.12 71.39
CA LYS A 2 -0.56 -15.47 70.76
C LYS A 2 -0.47 -15.93 69.29
N THR A 3 -0.08 -14.98 68.44
CA THR A 3 0.02 -14.95 66.96
C THR A 3 1.00 -15.95 66.33
N ARG A 4 0.77 -16.36 65.06
CA ARG A 4 1.72 -16.19 63.94
C ARG A 4 1.19 -16.73 62.60
N ALA A 5 1.43 -15.94 61.55
CA ALA A 5 1.29 -16.29 60.15
C ALA A 5 2.34 -17.34 59.73
N SER A 6 2.01 -18.20 58.75
CA SER A 6 3.01 -18.65 57.78
C SER A 6 2.40 -19.12 56.47
N LYS A 7 3.21 -18.93 55.45
CA LYS A 7 2.96 -18.79 54.03
C LYS A 7 3.29 -20.11 53.33
N LYS A 8 2.46 -20.58 52.39
CA LYS A 8 2.92 -21.53 51.37
C LYS A 8 2.27 -21.23 50.03
N ARG A 9 3.07 -20.66 49.14
CA ARG A 9 2.76 -20.44 47.72
C ARG A 9 2.71 -21.80 47.02
N ALA A 10 1.64 -22.07 46.28
CA ALA A 10 1.67 -23.01 45.17
C ALA A 10 1.61 -22.16 43.88
N ASN A 11 2.69 -22.24 43.10
CA ASN A 11 2.87 -21.52 41.85
C ASN A 11 2.39 -22.45 40.73
N THR A 12 1.16 -22.25 40.25
CA THR A 12 0.66 -22.90 39.03
C THR A 12 1.09 -22.02 37.86
N ALA A 13 2.18 -22.41 37.20
CA ALA A 13 2.61 -21.81 35.95
C ALA A 13 1.55 -22.05 34.87
N GLN A 14 0.70 -21.06 34.62
CA GLN A 14 -0.11 -21.01 33.41
C GLN A 14 0.82 -20.61 32.26
N GLN A 15 1.31 -21.62 31.54
CA GLN A 15 1.99 -21.47 30.26
C GLN A 15 1.05 -20.73 29.29
N GLN A 16 1.45 -19.56 28.80
CA GLN A 16 0.72 -18.87 27.73
C GLN A 16 0.76 -19.73 26.45
N PRO A 17 -0.35 -19.85 25.70
CA PRO A 17 -0.35 -20.58 24.44
C PRO A 17 0.56 -19.87 23.44
N GLN A 18 1.56 -20.62 22.96
CA GLN A 18 2.46 -20.16 21.90
C GLN A 18 1.68 -20.11 20.59
N VAL A 19 1.15 -18.94 20.22
CA VAL A 19 0.57 -18.71 18.89
C VAL A 19 1.74 -18.59 17.91
N ILE A 20 1.93 -19.61 17.08
CA ILE A 20 2.90 -19.58 15.97
C ILE A 20 2.37 -18.59 14.93
N VAL A 21 2.89 -17.37 14.95
CA VAL A 21 2.61 -16.36 13.93
C VAL A 21 3.47 -16.67 12.70
N LEU A 22 2.84 -17.15 11.63
CA LEU A 22 3.47 -17.34 10.33
C LEU A 22 4.05 -16.00 9.86
N ARG A 23 5.37 -15.93 9.65
CA ARG A 23 6.09 -14.73 9.18
C ARG A 23 5.63 -14.35 7.78
N ARG A 24 4.51 -13.62 7.68
CA ARG A 24 4.18 -12.81 6.52
C ARG A 24 5.10 -11.59 6.54
N GLN A 25 5.61 -11.21 5.37
CA GLN A 25 6.47 -10.04 5.18
C GLN A 25 5.78 -8.84 5.83
N ARG A 26 6.20 -8.49 7.04
CA ARG A 26 5.66 -7.32 7.75
C ARG A 26 6.09 -6.14 6.88
N VAL A 27 5.14 -5.40 6.30
CA VAL A 27 5.42 -4.02 5.94
C VAL A 27 5.86 -3.41 7.27
N VAL A 28 7.16 -3.17 7.41
CA VAL A 28 7.70 -2.46 8.56
C VAL A 28 7.20 -1.03 8.36
N LEU A 29 5.96 -0.78 8.79
CA LEU A 29 5.63 0.48 9.41
C LEU A 29 6.69 0.59 10.49
N GLY A 30 7.73 1.40 10.23
CA GLY A 30 8.80 1.67 11.21
C GLY A 30 8.13 1.80 12.56
N GLU A 31 8.63 1.05 13.55
CA GLU A 31 8.04 0.88 14.88
C GLU A 31 7.05 1.99 15.14
N ILE A 32 5.74 1.71 15.01
CA ILE A 32 4.72 2.71 15.31
C ILE A 32 5.10 3.13 16.73
N PRO A 33 5.59 4.37 16.95
CA PRO A 33 5.89 4.81 18.28
C PRO A 33 4.61 4.55 19.04
N ASP A 34 4.72 3.75 20.11
CA ASP A 34 3.60 3.36 20.95
C ASP A 34 2.56 4.50 20.94
N LEU A 35 1.30 4.20 20.59
CA LEU A 35 0.23 5.17 20.27
C LEU A 35 -0.06 6.19 21.39
N SER A 36 0.83 6.35 22.38
CA SER A 36 1.20 7.62 23.01
C SER A 36 1.55 8.77 22.06
N PHE A 37 0.75 8.99 21.01
CA PHE A 37 0.58 10.34 20.48
C PHE A 37 0.00 11.19 21.63
N PRO A 38 0.68 12.27 22.07
CA PRO A 38 0.18 13.14 23.15
C PRO A 38 -1.20 13.76 22.87
N GLN A 39 -1.68 13.62 21.63
CA GLN A 39 -2.92 14.21 21.12
C GLN A 39 -4.18 13.38 21.42
N PHE A 40 -4.08 12.05 21.60
CA PHE A 40 -5.25 11.17 21.66
C PHE A 40 -5.65 10.80 23.08
N GLN A 41 -6.85 11.21 23.47
CA GLN A 41 -7.46 10.91 24.76
C GLN A 41 -7.80 9.40 24.88
N PRO A 42 -7.85 8.82 26.10
CA PRO A 42 -8.11 7.39 26.29
C PRO A 42 -9.38 6.87 25.63
N LYS A 43 -10.45 7.68 25.61
CA LYS A 43 -11.71 7.34 24.92
C LYS A 43 -11.54 7.23 23.40
N GLN A 44 -10.70 8.08 22.81
CA GLN A 44 -10.40 8.05 21.39
C GLN A 44 -9.53 6.84 21.04
N LYS A 45 -8.60 6.45 21.92
CA LYS A 45 -7.79 5.23 21.73
C LYS A 45 -8.64 3.97 21.69
N LEU A 46 -9.59 3.83 22.63
CA LEU A 46 -10.51 2.70 22.64
C LEU A 46 -11.35 2.66 21.37
N GLN A 47 -11.87 3.82 20.94
CA GLN A 47 -12.65 3.94 19.71
C GLN A 47 -11.84 3.52 18.47
N VAL A 48 -10.57 3.95 18.36
CA VAL A 48 -9.68 3.56 17.25
C VAL A 48 -9.41 2.05 17.25
N LEU A 49 -9.17 1.44 18.41
CA LEU A 49 -8.96 -0.01 18.52
C LEU A 49 -10.22 -0.80 18.15
N THR A 50 -11.40 -0.31 18.53
CA THR A 50 -12.68 -0.91 18.10
C THR A 50 -12.84 -0.82 16.59
N MET A 51 -12.59 0.36 16.00
CA MET A 51 -12.64 0.54 14.54
C MET A 51 -11.64 -0.35 13.80
N GLU A 52 -10.42 -0.50 14.32
CA GLU A 52 -9.40 -1.38 13.73
C GLU A 52 -9.88 -2.84 13.68
N ALA A 53 -10.39 -3.36 14.81
CA ALA A 53 -10.89 -4.72 14.89
C ALA A 53 -12.08 -4.95 13.94
N ASP A 54 -13.00 -3.98 13.87
CA ASP A 54 -14.16 -4.04 12.98
C ASP A 54 -13.74 -4.02 11.51
N VAL A 55 -12.81 -3.15 11.11
CA VAL A 55 -12.28 -3.10 9.74
C VAL A 55 -11.58 -4.41 9.37
N LEU A 56 -10.72 -4.95 10.24
CA LEU A 56 -10.02 -6.21 9.98
C LEU A 56 -10.99 -7.39 9.84
N LYS A 57 -12.02 -7.41 10.68
CA LYS A 57 -13.09 -8.39 10.62
C LYS A 57 -13.90 -8.25 9.32
N SER A 58 -14.27 -7.03 8.93
CA SER A 58 -14.97 -6.74 7.68
C SER A 58 -14.17 -7.12 6.43
N LEU A 59 -12.84 -7.02 6.48
CA LEU A 59 -11.94 -7.42 5.41
C LEU A 59 -11.59 -8.92 5.42
N ASN A 60 -12.18 -9.73 6.30
CA ASN A 60 -11.82 -11.15 6.49
C ASN A 60 -10.32 -11.37 6.72
N PHE A 61 -9.61 -10.38 7.28
CA PHE A 61 -8.15 -10.36 7.40
C PHE A 61 -7.38 -10.53 6.06
N GLU A 62 -8.04 -10.35 4.91
CA GLU A 62 -7.44 -10.38 3.57
C GLU A 62 -6.81 -9.02 3.22
N MET A 63 -5.66 -8.72 3.83
CA MET A 63 -4.95 -7.45 3.60
C MET A 63 -3.88 -7.52 2.49
N GLY A 64 -3.79 -8.66 1.80
CA GLY A 64 -2.67 -9.04 0.94
C GLY A 64 -2.88 -8.87 -0.57
N SER A 65 -3.77 -7.98 -0.99
CA SER A 65 -4.14 -7.84 -2.41
C SER A 65 -3.04 -7.14 -3.23
N PRO A 66 -2.82 -7.55 -4.49
CA PRO A 66 -1.91 -6.86 -5.38
C PRO A 66 -2.39 -5.42 -5.59
N ASN A 67 -1.45 -4.47 -5.56
CA ASN A 67 -1.72 -3.06 -5.81
C ASN A 67 -0.98 -2.59 -7.06
N VAL A 68 -1.29 -1.38 -7.52
CA VAL A 68 -0.68 -0.76 -8.71
C VAL A 68 0.85 -0.80 -8.69
N ILE A 69 1.48 -0.67 -7.51
CA ILE A 69 2.94 -0.74 -7.39
C ILE A 69 3.47 -2.14 -7.67
N THR A 70 2.77 -3.19 -7.24
CA THR A 70 3.11 -4.59 -7.57
C THR A 70 3.07 -4.83 -9.07
N PHE A 71 2.02 -4.35 -9.76
CA PHE A 71 1.91 -4.46 -11.21
C PHE A 71 3.01 -3.66 -11.93
N LEU A 72 3.24 -2.40 -11.55
CA LEU A 72 4.29 -1.56 -12.15
C LEU A 72 5.68 -2.16 -12.00
N LYS A 73 6.01 -2.77 -10.85
CA LYS A 73 7.29 -3.46 -10.66
C LYS A 73 7.46 -4.62 -11.64
N ARG A 74 6.41 -5.41 -11.86
CA ARG A 74 6.41 -6.51 -12.84
C ARG A 74 6.57 -5.96 -14.26
N PHE A 75 5.80 -4.92 -14.60
CA PHE A 75 5.87 -4.24 -15.89
C PHE A 75 7.29 -3.74 -16.20
N VAL A 76 7.86 -2.92 -15.31
CA VAL A 76 9.22 -2.36 -15.49
C VAL A 76 10.27 -3.46 -15.58
N GLY A 77 10.12 -4.55 -14.81
CA GLY A 77 11.01 -5.70 -14.86
C GLY A 77 10.99 -6.46 -16.19
N ILE A 78 9.84 -6.51 -16.86
CA ILE A 78 9.70 -7.11 -18.21
C ILE A 78 10.23 -6.13 -19.26
N ALA A 79 9.81 -4.86 -19.21
CA ALA A 79 10.23 -3.81 -20.15
C ALA A 79 11.76 -3.60 -20.18
N SER A 80 12.41 -3.69 -19.02
CA SER A 80 13.88 -3.53 -18.91
C SER A 80 14.67 -4.65 -19.59
N LYS A 81 14.03 -5.77 -19.96
CA LYS A 81 14.66 -6.90 -20.65
C LYS A 81 14.57 -6.80 -22.18
N ASN A 82 14.34 -5.60 -22.72
CA ASN A 82 14.25 -5.28 -24.16
C ASN A 82 13.12 -6.01 -24.89
N GLN A 83 11.95 -6.07 -24.26
CA GLN A 83 10.77 -6.71 -24.82
C GLN A 83 9.81 -5.64 -25.38
N LYS A 84 9.30 -5.86 -26.61
CA LYS A 84 8.30 -5.00 -27.25
C LYS A 84 7.01 -4.97 -26.41
N ILE A 85 6.19 -3.94 -26.57
CA ILE A 85 4.89 -3.79 -25.87
C ILE A 85 4.01 -5.04 -26.07
N SER A 86 4.09 -5.70 -27.23
CA SER A 86 3.39 -6.97 -27.50
C SER A 86 3.73 -8.08 -26.49
N SER A 87 5.01 -8.28 -26.16
CA SER A 87 5.41 -9.25 -25.13
C SER A 87 5.00 -8.86 -23.70
N LEU A 88 4.70 -7.58 -23.44
CA LEU A 88 4.11 -7.13 -22.18
C LEU A 88 2.62 -7.46 -22.11
N CYS A 89 1.88 -7.28 -23.21
CA CYS A 89 0.47 -7.68 -23.35
C CYS A 89 0.30 -9.18 -23.09
N GLU A 90 1.11 -10.03 -23.72
CA GLU A 90 1.09 -11.48 -23.48
C GLU A 90 1.41 -11.87 -22.02
N CYS A 91 2.32 -11.14 -21.36
CA CYS A 91 2.71 -11.42 -19.98
C CYS A 91 1.73 -10.92 -18.92
N LEU A 92 0.89 -9.94 -19.26
CA LEU A 92 -0.06 -9.28 -18.36
C LEU A 92 -1.52 -9.64 -18.65
N GLY A 93 -1.80 -10.22 -19.82
CA GLY A 93 -3.14 -10.63 -20.25
C GLY A 93 -4.05 -9.45 -20.60
N TYR A 94 -3.48 -8.34 -21.09
CA TYR A 94 -4.22 -7.16 -21.54
C TYR A 94 -3.90 -6.89 -22.99
N GLU A 95 -4.92 -6.59 -23.78
CA GLU A 95 -4.72 -6.09 -25.14
C GLU A 95 -4.35 -4.62 -25.10
N SER A 96 -3.68 -4.14 -26.15
CA SER A 96 -3.30 -2.73 -26.26
C SER A 96 -4.54 -1.81 -26.22
N ALA A 97 -5.62 -2.21 -26.90
CA ALA A 97 -6.92 -1.54 -26.92
C ALA A 97 -7.56 -1.41 -25.51
N ASP A 98 -7.42 -2.42 -24.64
CA ASP A 98 -7.99 -2.38 -23.28
C ASP A 98 -7.35 -1.29 -22.41
N LEU A 99 -6.11 -0.91 -22.73
CA LEU A 99 -5.36 0.09 -21.99
C LEU A 99 -5.61 1.52 -22.50
N GLU A 100 -6.18 1.68 -23.70
CA GLU A 100 -6.37 2.98 -24.35
C GLU A 100 -7.15 3.97 -23.48
N GLU A 101 -8.30 3.54 -22.94
CA GLU A 101 -9.15 4.38 -22.10
C GLU A 101 -8.40 4.79 -20.81
N CYS A 102 -7.70 3.85 -20.19
CA CYS A 102 -6.93 4.09 -18.97
C CYS A 102 -5.76 5.07 -19.21
N VAL A 103 -5.02 4.90 -20.30
CA VAL A 103 -3.90 5.77 -20.67
C VAL A 103 -4.40 7.17 -20.98
N THR A 104 -5.53 7.30 -21.69
CA THR A 104 -6.15 8.58 -22.02
C THR A 104 -6.59 9.32 -20.75
N MET A 105 -7.27 8.64 -19.82
CA MET A 105 -7.64 9.22 -18.53
C MET A 105 -6.43 9.67 -17.70
N LEU A 106 -5.36 8.87 -17.69
CA LEU A 106 -4.11 9.23 -17.00
C LEU A 106 -3.42 10.45 -17.63
N HIS A 107 -3.44 10.55 -18.96
CA HIS A 107 -2.87 11.68 -19.69
C HIS A 107 -3.65 12.98 -19.44
N ASP A 108 -4.98 12.93 -19.46
CA ASP A 108 -5.83 14.07 -19.10
C ASP A 108 -5.60 14.55 -17.66
N LEU A 109 -5.44 13.61 -16.73
CA LEU A 109 -5.15 13.88 -15.32
C LEU A 109 -3.75 14.49 -15.14
N TYR A 110 -2.77 14.02 -15.91
CA TYR A 110 -1.42 14.58 -15.94
C TYR A 110 -1.44 16.04 -16.41
N LEU A 111 -2.07 16.31 -17.56
CA LEU A 111 -2.22 17.65 -18.13
C LEU A 111 -3.15 18.56 -17.31
N SER A 112 -3.79 18.04 -16.26
CA SER A 112 -4.73 18.77 -15.41
C SER A 112 -5.92 19.34 -16.20
N ARG A 113 -6.29 18.68 -17.32
CA ARG A 113 -7.46 19.02 -18.13
C ARG A 113 -8.78 18.65 -17.43
N ARG A 114 -8.72 17.71 -16.48
CA ARG A 114 -9.79 17.39 -15.53
C ARG A 114 -9.46 17.90 -14.14
N GLU A 115 -10.50 18.30 -13.41
CA GLU A 115 -10.54 19.06 -12.13
C GLU A 115 -9.77 18.49 -10.92
N ALA A 116 -8.97 17.44 -11.06
CA ALA A 116 -8.27 16.82 -9.93
C ALA A 116 -6.94 17.52 -9.61
N SER A 117 -6.95 18.41 -8.62
CA SER A 117 -5.73 19.06 -8.11
C SER A 117 -4.92 18.12 -7.20
N PHE A 118 -4.11 17.23 -7.77
CA PHE A 118 -3.17 16.41 -6.99
C PHE A 118 -1.92 17.17 -6.54
N LYS A 119 -2.08 18.37 -5.97
CA LYS A 119 -0.96 19.26 -5.62
C LYS A 119 0.05 18.58 -4.71
N ALA A 120 -0.41 17.90 -3.65
CA ALA A 120 0.47 17.19 -2.73
C ALA A 120 1.27 16.05 -3.40
N VAL A 121 0.65 15.35 -4.36
CA VAL A 121 1.32 14.28 -5.13
C VAL A 121 2.34 14.90 -6.08
N ARG A 122 1.96 15.94 -6.85
CA ARG A 122 2.90 16.66 -7.73
C ARG A 122 4.08 17.19 -6.93
N ASP A 123 3.84 17.91 -5.84
CA ASP A 123 4.87 18.45 -4.95
C ASP A 123 5.79 17.35 -4.39
N LYS A 124 5.25 16.16 -4.05
CA LYS A 124 6.05 15.00 -3.66
C LYS A 124 7.00 14.57 -4.78
N TYR A 125 6.53 14.43 -6.02
CA TYR A 125 7.32 13.94 -7.15
C TYR A 125 8.18 15.00 -7.85
N LYS A 126 8.07 16.28 -7.45
CA LYS A 126 9.04 17.36 -7.75
C LYS A 126 10.31 17.28 -6.90
N GLN A 127 10.32 16.47 -5.85
CA GLN A 127 11.51 16.37 -4.99
C GLN A 127 12.66 15.66 -5.74
N GLN A 128 13.90 16.11 -5.50
CA GLN A 128 15.11 15.54 -6.12
C GLN A 128 15.24 14.02 -5.92
N LYS A 129 14.77 13.48 -4.78
CA LYS A 129 14.76 12.04 -4.50
C LYS A 129 13.96 11.21 -5.51
N PHE A 130 13.03 11.86 -6.23
CA PHE A 130 12.28 11.28 -7.32
C PHE A 130 12.70 11.85 -8.69
N LYS A 131 13.89 12.45 -8.79
CA LYS A 131 14.47 12.95 -10.05
C LYS A 131 13.58 13.95 -10.79
N TYR A 132 12.77 14.74 -10.06
CA TYR A 132 11.91 15.77 -10.64
C TYR A 132 10.91 15.24 -11.69
N VAL A 133 10.51 13.96 -11.62
CA VAL A 133 9.66 13.32 -12.65
C VAL A 133 8.31 14.00 -12.87
N ALA A 134 7.83 14.79 -11.89
CA ALA A 134 6.61 15.58 -12.06
C ALA A 134 6.73 16.74 -13.06
N ASP A 135 7.94 17.24 -13.33
CA ASP A 135 8.19 18.39 -14.22
C ASP A 135 8.63 17.96 -15.64
N LEU A 136 8.64 16.66 -15.94
CA LEU A 136 8.99 16.15 -17.27
C LEU A 136 7.98 16.65 -18.32
N PRO A 137 8.42 17.12 -19.50
CA PRO A 137 7.48 17.52 -20.53
C PRO A 137 6.70 16.31 -21.06
N SER A 138 5.37 16.42 -21.11
CA SER A 138 4.51 15.43 -21.75
C SER A 138 4.03 15.94 -23.11
N PRO A 139 3.96 15.07 -24.14
CA PRO A 139 3.30 15.40 -25.39
C PRO A 139 1.85 15.87 -25.17
N PRO A 140 1.33 16.77 -26.02
CA PRO A 140 -0.02 17.35 -25.87
C PRO A 140 -1.15 16.35 -26.12
N GLU A 141 -0.87 15.24 -26.82
CA GLU A 141 -1.81 14.18 -27.19
C GLU A 141 -1.08 12.82 -27.13
N VAL A 142 -1.83 11.75 -26.89
CA VAL A 142 -1.34 10.37 -27.00
C VAL A 142 -1.63 9.89 -28.42
N PRO A 143 -0.60 9.62 -29.25
CA PRO A 143 -0.77 9.05 -30.58
C PRO A 143 -1.60 7.75 -30.56
N SER A 144 -2.61 7.67 -31.42
CA SER A 144 -3.48 6.48 -31.55
C SER A 144 -2.74 5.25 -32.07
N ASN A 145 -1.66 5.44 -32.83
CA ASN A 145 -0.82 4.37 -33.35
C ASN A 145 -0.10 3.53 -32.27
N TYR A 146 -0.18 3.92 -30.99
CA TYR A 146 0.31 3.09 -29.88
C TYR A 146 -0.61 1.92 -29.54
N PHE A 147 -1.86 1.96 -29.99
CA PHE A 147 -2.90 0.97 -29.69
C PHE A 147 -3.28 0.10 -30.89
N GLU A 148 -2.68 0.36 -32.06
CA GLU A 148 -2.87 -0.45 -33.25
C GLU A 148 -1.87 -1.61 -33.22
N GLU A 149 -2.37 -2.85 -33.28
CA GLU A 149 -1.55 -4.05 -33.36
C GLU A 149 -1.07 -4.24 -34.81
N GLU A 150 0.26 -4.29 -35.00
CA GLU A 150 0.90 -4.57 -36.29
C GLU A 150 0.84 -6.06 -36.65
#